data_AF-A0A0Q2RF63-F1
#
_entry.id   AF-A0A0Q2RF63-F1
#
_cell.length_a   1.000
_cell.length_b   1.000
_cell.length_c   1.000
_cell.angle_alpha   90.00
_cell.angle_beta   90.00
_cell.angle_gamma   90.00
#
_symmetry.space_group_name_H-M   'P 1'
#
loop_
_entity.id
_entity.type
_entity.pdbx_description
1 polymer ?
#
loop_
_entity_poly.entity_id
_entity_poly.type
_entity_poly.pdbx_seq_one_letter_code
_entity_poly.pdbx_strand_id
1 'polypeptide(L)'
;MLGEILKEGLFWAALGRPSEVIPFLRGKLLSNGIGVDNRRREYLEYLLDDLERFYKRVSWSGEIEKRHWKALKSFHRDIVSVVYSRRA
;
A
#
# COMPACT_ATOMS: atom_id res chain seq x y z
N MET A 1 9.60 0.57 -8.54
CA MET A 1 8.25 0.31 -9.11
C MET A 1 7.15 0.43 -8.06
N LEU A 2 7.22 -0.23 -6.88
CA LEU A 2 6.20 -0.13 -5.82
C LEU A 2 5.93 1.31 -5.35
N GLY A 3 6.98 2.09 -5.10
CA GLY A 3 6.85 3.48 -4.66
C GLY A 3 6.00 4.34 -5.58
N GLU A 4 6.14 4.22 -6.90
CA GLU A 4 5.33 5.00 -7.86
C GLU A 4 3.86 4.59 -7.83
N ILE A 5 3.56 3.29 -7.70
CA ILE A 5 2.17 2.80 -7.58
C ILE A 5 1.51 3.33 -6.30
N LEU A 6 2.26 3.37 -5.19
CA LEU A 6 1.76 3.94 -3.94
C LEU A 6 1.50 5.45 -4.04
N LYS A 7 2.34 6.19 -4.77
CA LYS A 7 2.11 7.62 -5.03
C LYS A 7 0.88 7.81 -5.91
N GLU A 8 0.72 7.00 -6.94
CA GLU A 8 -0.45 7.04 -7.82
C GLU A 8 -1.73 6.80 -7.01
N GLY A 9 -1.74 5.80 -6.11
CA GLY A 9 -2.85 5.56 -5.19
C GLY A 9 -3.15 6.76 -4.29
N LEU A 10 -2.12 7.49 -3.85
CA LEU A 10 -2.31 8.71 -3.06
C LEU A 10 -2.95 9.84 -3.89
N PHE A 11 -2.58 10.00 -5.16
CA PHE A 11 -3.22 10.96 -6.06
C PHE A 11 -4.67 10.59 -6.36
N TRP A 12 -4.94 9.32 -6.68
CA TRP A 12 -6.31 8.83 -6.87
C TRP A 12 -7.18 9.02 -5.63
N ALA A 13 -6.62 8.77 -4.44
CA ALA A 13 -7.29 9.00 -3.18
C ALA A 13 -7.70 10.48 -3.02
N ALA A 14 -6.78 11.43 -3.28
CA ALA A 14 -7.07 12.86 -3.22
C ALA A 14 -8.16 13.30 -4.22
N LEU A 15 -8.30 12.59 -5.34
CA LEU A 15 -9.36 12.78 -6.33
C LEU A 15 -10.69 12.07 -5.97
N GLY A 16 -10.83 11.55 -4.75
CA GLY A 16 -12.05 10.85 -4.32
C GLY A 16 -12.18 9.42 -4.82
N ARG A 17 -11.10 8.83 -5.37
CA ARG A 17 -11.08 7.47 -5.94
C ARG A 17 -10.11 6.53 -5.21
N PRO A 18 -10.25 6.34 -3.89
CA PRO A 18 -9.28 5.56 -3.09
C PRO A 18 -9.26 4.06 -3.41
N SER A 19 -10.28 3.52 -4.09
CA SER A 19 -10.43 2.08 -4.38
C SER A 19 -9.76 1.62 -5.68
N GLU A 20 -9.26 2.52 -6.52
CA GLU A 20 -8.74 2.16 -7.86
C GLU A 20 -7.43 1.36 -7.79
N VAL A 21 -6.57 1.67 -6.82
CA VAL A 21 -5.19 1.14 -6.79
C VAL A 21 -5.06 -0.09 -5.89
N ILE A 22 -5.94 -0.27 -4.90
CA ILE A 22 -5.85 -1.38 -3.93
C ILE A 22 -6.04 -2.76 -4.59
N PRO A 23 -7.04 -3.01 -5.45
CA PRO A 23 -7.20 -4.30 -6.12
C PRO A 23 -5.97 -4.67 -6.96
N PHE A 24 -5.39 -3.68 -7.66
CA PHE A 24 -4.16 -3.87 -8.43
C PHE A 24 -2.97 -4.23 -7.53
N LEU A 25 -2.77 -3.52 -6.41
CA LEU A 25 -1.71 -3.82 -5.44
C LEU A 25 -1.89 -5.22 -4.83
N ARG A 26 -3.12 -5.61 -4.47
CA ARG A 26 -3.42 -6.95 -3.97
C ARG A 26 -3.05 -8.00 -5.00
N GLY A 27 -3.50 -7.86 -6.25
CA GLY A 27 -3.13 -8.79 -7.32
C GLY A 27 -1.61 -8.85 -7.51
N LYS A 28 -0.94 -7.70 -7.57
CA LYS A 28 0.50 -7.64 -7.82
C LYS A 28 1.34 -8.18 -6.66
N LEU A 29 0.92 -8.04 -5.42
CA LEU A 29 1.70 -8.42 -4.24
C LEU A 29 1.31 -9.79 -3.67
N LEU A 30 0.05 -10.20 -3.82
CA LEU A 30 -0.47 -11.48 -3.32
C LEU A 30 -0.50 -12.58 -4.39
N SER A 31 -0.69 -12.25 -5.67
CA SER A 31 -0.71 -13.25 -6.76
C SER A 31 0.67 -13.62 -7.28
N ASN A 32 1.71 -12.79 -7.02
CA ASN A 32 3.06 -13.04 -7.51
C ASN A 32 3.83 -14.14 -6.77
N GLY A 33 3.16 -15.00 -6.00
CA GLY A 33 3.78 -16.21 -5.44
C GLY A 33 5.11 -15.94 -4.75
N ILE A 34 5.26 -14.77 -4.10
CA ILE A 34 6.38 -14.54 -3.20
C ILE A 34 6.30 -15.70 -2.21
N GLY A 35 7.39 -16.42 -1.99
CA GLY A 35 7.49 -17.48 -0.99
C GLY A 35 7.36 -16.95 0.44
N VAL A 36 6.38 -16.07 0.67
CA VAL A 36 5.89 -15.66 1.97
C VAL A 36 5.14 -16.85 2.54
N ASP A 37 5.62 -17.33 3.68
CA ASP A 37 4.81 -18.20 4.53
C ASP A 37 3.45 -17.52 4.84
N ASN A 38 2.48 -18.32 5.29
CA ASN A 38 1.12 -17.84 5.55
C ASN A 38 1.09 -16.61 6.48
N ARG A 39 2.01 -16.49 7.45
CA ARG A 39 2.04 -15.33 8.36
C ARG A 39 2.46 -14.06 7.64
N ARG A 40 3.46 -14.13 6.77
CA ARG A 40 3.88 -12.96 5.98
C ARG A 40 2.80 -12.54 4.99
N ARG A 41 2.06 -13.51 4.43
CA ARG A 41 0.89 -13.22 3.59
C ARG A 41 -0.19 -12.49 4.38
N GLU A 42 -0.58 -13.02 5.53
CA GLU A 42 -1.56 -12.39 6.43
C GLU A 42 -1.13 -10.96 6.84
N TYR A 43 0.15 -10.78 7.16
CA TYR A 43 0.67 -9.46 7.51
C TYR A 43 0.69 -8.48 6.32
N LEU A 44 0.99 -8.98 5.11
CA LEU A 44 0.90 -8.18 3.89
C LEU A 44 -0.57 -7.78 3.59
N GLU A 45 -1.51 -8.69 3.80
CA GLU A 45 -2.94 -8.38 3.69
C GLU A 45 -3.36 -7.30 4.69
N TYR A 46 -2.91 -7.39 5.95
CA TYR A 46 -3.11 -6.35 6.97
C TYR A 46 -2.55 -4.99 6.54
N LEU A 47 -1.33 -4.95 5.99
CA LEU A 47 -0.73 -3.69 5.50
C LEU A 47 -1.53 -3.08 4.34
N LEU A 48 -2.09 -3.91 3.46
CA LEU A 48 -2.92 -3.45 2.35
C LEU A 48 -4.29 -2.94 2.82
N ASP A 49 -4.89 -3.56 3.85
CA ASP A 49 -6.09 -3.06 4.51
C ASP A 49 -5.85 -1.69 5.14
N ASP A 50 -4.73 -1.50 5.84
CA ASP A 50 -4.41 -0.22 6.47
C ASP A 50 -4.07 0.87 5.44
N LEU A 51 -3.41 0.51 4.34
CA LEU A 51 -3.19 1.40 3.20
C LEU A 51 -4.51 1.86 2.58
N GLU A 52 -5.47 0.95 2.40
CA GLU A 52 -6.80 1.29 1.90
C GLU A 52 -7.53 2.27 2.83
N ARG A 53 -7.48 2.03 4.15
CA ARG A 53 -8.06 2.95 5.14
C ARG A 53 -7.37 4.31 5.10
N PHE A 54 -6.04 4.34 4.92
CA PHE A 54 -5.30 5.57 4.74
C PHE A 54 -5.76 6.35 3.51
N TYR A 55 -5.88 5.70 2.35
CA TYR A 55 -6.40 6.35 1.14
C TYR A 55 -7.84 6.83 1.31
N LYS A 56 -8.72 6.07 1.98
CA LYS A 56 -10.07 6.55 2.33
C LYS A 56 -10.03 7.83 3.17
N ARG A 57 -9.14 7.93 4.16
CA ARG A 57 -8.99 9.17 4.95
C ARG A 57 -8.49 10.35 4.12
N VAL A 58 -7.54 10.13 3.21
CA VAL A 58 -7.06 11.18 2.28
C VAL A 58 -8.18 11.64 1.35
N SER A 59 -9.07 10.74 0.92
CA SER A 59 -10.20 11.11 0.07
C SER A 59 -11.17 12.09 0.72
N TRP A 60 -11.19 12.17 2.05
CA TRP A 60 -12.01 13.13 2.77
C TRP A 60 -11.38 14.52 2.87
N SER A 61 -10.06 14.63 2.73
CA SER A 61 -9.36 15.93 2.78
C SER A 61 -9.32 16.64 1.43
N GLY A 62 -9.42 15.91 0.30
CA GLY A 62 -9.29 16.47 -1.05
C GLY A 62 -7.89 16.99 -1.40
N GLU A 63 -6.99 17.08 -0.43
CA GLU A 63 -5.62 17.59 -0.58
C GLU A 63 -4.57 16.63 -0.04
N ILE A 64 -3.37 16.66 -0.65
CA ILE A 64 -2.22 15.88 -0.22
C ILE A 64 -1.27 16.74 0.61
N GLU A 65 -1.21 16.45 1.91
CA GLU A 65 -0.33 17.14 2.84
C GLU A 65 1.00 16.40 3.07
N LYS A 66 1.98 17.11 3.65
CA LYS A 66 3.27 16.52 4.08
C LYS A 66 3.12 15.27 4.94
N ARG A 67 2.08 15.22 5.80
CA ARG A 67 1.78 14.04 6.63
C ARG A 67 1.43 12.80 5.80
N HIS A 68 0.72 12.99 4.68
CA HIS A 68 0.34 11.90 3.77
C HIS A 68 1.58 11.31 3.09
N TRP A 69 2.50 12.16 2.64
CA TRP A 69 3.79 11.72 2.09
C TRP A 69 4.63 10.95 3.11
N LYS A 70 4.65 11.40 4.37
CA LYS A 70 5.37 10.72 5.45
C LYS A 70 4.77 9.33 5.73
N ALA A 71 3.44 9.23 5.82
CA ALA A 71 2.74 7.96 5.99
C ALA A 71 3.00 7.01 4.81
N LEU A 72 2.94 7.51 3.58
CA LEU A 72 3.19 6.72 2.38
C LEU A 72 4.60 6.12 2.35
N LYS A 73 5.61 6.86 2.82
CA LYS A 73 6.98 6.35 2.96
C LYS A 73 7.07 5.20 3.97
N SER A 74 6.32 5.28 5.07
CA SER A 74 6.23 4.18 6.05
C SER A 74 5.61 2.94 5.42
N PHE A 75 4.45 3.08 4.75
CA PHE A 75 3.81 1.96 4.03
C PHE A 75 4.76 1.32 3.01
N HIS A 76 5.46 2.13 2.21
CA HIS A 76 6.43 1.62 1.25
C HIS A 76 7.51 0.77 1.93
N ARG A 77 8.11 1.29 3.02
CA ARG A 77 9.16 0.57 3.76
C ARG A 77 8.64 -0.75 4.33
N ASP A 78 7.47 -0.73 4.95
CA ASP A 78 6.92 -1.88 5.64
C ASP A 78 6.50 -2.98 4.64
N ILE A 79 5.86 -2.61 3.52
CA ILE A 79 5.54 -3.54 2.42
C ILE A 79 6.81 -4.12 1.79
N VAL A 80 7.82 -3.28 1.51
CA VAL A 80 9.11 -3.75 0.96
C VAL A 80 9.76 -4.75 1.91
N SER A 81 9.72 -4.50 3.22
CA SER A 81 10.28 -5.43 4.20
C SER A 81 9.59 -6.80 4.10
N VAL A 82 8.27 -6.86 4.03
CA VAL A 82 7.57 -8.15 3.95
C VAL A 82 7.85 -8.89 2.64
N VAL A 83 7.86 -8.15 1.53
CA VAL A 83 8.01 -8.67 0.16
C VAL A 83 9.45 -9.13 -0.13
N TYR A 84 10.45 -8.40 0.36
CA TYR A 84 11.86 -8.60 0.00
C TYR A 84 12.75 -9.10 1.16
N SER A 85 12.21 -9.31 2.36
CA SER A 85 12.96 -10.00 3.41
C SER A 85 13.30 -11.42 2.94
N ARG A 86 14.54 -11.61 2.46
CA ARG A 86 15.12 -12.94 2.24
C ARG A 86 14.98 -13.76 3.53
N ARG A 87 14.79 -15.08 3.39
CA ARG A 87 15.03 -16.03 4.48
C ARG A 87 16.43 -15.72 5.03
N ALA A 88 16.50 -15.27 6.28
CA ALA A 88 17.69 -15.44 7.09
C ALA A 88 17.75 -16.90 7.53
#